data_AF-A0A351MPX6-F1
#
_entry.id   AF-A0A351MPX6-F1
#
_cell.length_a   1.000
_cell.length_b   1.000
_cell.length_c   1.000
_cell.angle_alpha   90.00
_cell.angle_beta   90.00
_cell.angle_gamma   90.00
#
_symmetry.space_group_name_H-M   'P 1'
#
loop_
_entity.id
_entity.type
_entity.pdbx_description
1 polymer ?
#
loop_
_entity_poly.entity_id
_entity_poly.type
_entity_poly.pdbx_seq_one_letter_code
_entity_poly.pdbx_strand_id
1 'polypeptide(L)'
;MQARGMPPGGCSELWCVERPDAVRDIAATYAAAGSDLVYTNSFGANRWRLAHYGLADRLTELNEAAARLAREGAGEEVYVIGSMGPSGDFLEPLGELSAAEVSAAYGQQAQALLAGGADALVLETFAALEEIEAAALGVRAVTDAPLLASLTYGSSLRTMMGVTP
;
A
#
# COMPACT_ATOMS: atom_id res chain seq x y z
N MET A 1 -12.94 -6.30 5.57
CA MET A 1 -12.43 -7.69 5.56
C MET A 1 -12.90 -8.54 6.74
N GLN A 2 -12.70 -8.14 8.01
CA GLN A 2 -13.09 -8.96 9.17
C GLN A 2 -14.58 -9.33 9.21
N ALA A 3 -15.48 -8.38 8.90
CA ALA A 3 -16.91 -8.66 8.76
C ALA A 3 -17.26 -9.68 7.65
N ARG A 4 -16.33 -9.94 6.72
CA ARG A 4 -16.42 -10.97 5.67
C ARG A 4 -15.67 -12.26 6.01
N GLY A 5 -15.25 -12.43 7.27
CA GLY A 5 -14.66 -13.66 7.81
C GLY A 5 -13.14 -13.69 7.90
N MET A 6 -12.44 -12.56 7.72
CA MET A 6 -10.99 -12.52 7.90
C MET A 6 -10.65 -12.61 9.39
N PRO A 7 -9.82 -13.58 9.83
CA PRO A 7 -9.42 -13.67 11.22
C PRO A 7 -8.57 -12.46 11.63
N PRO A 8 -8.59 -12.06 12.92
CA PRO A 8 -7.66 -11.07 13.43
C PRO A 8 -6.21 -11.45 13.13
N GLY A 9 -5.41 -10.49 12.66
CA GLY A 9 -4.02 -10.71 12.27
C GLY A 9 -3.81 -11.39 10.92
N GLY A 10 -4.86 -11.75 10.19
CA GLY A 10 -4.74 -12.30 8.84
C GLY A 10 -4.11 -11.31 7.84
N CYS A 11 -3.41 -11.84 6.84
CA CYS A 11 -2.86 -11.07 5.73
C CYS A 11 -3.98 -10.69 4.76
N SER A 12 -4.37 -9.41 4.74
CA SER A 12 -5.41 -8.91 3.83
C SER A 12 -4.98 -9.03 2.37
N GLU A 13 -3.69 -8.85 2.09
CA GLU A 13 -3.13 -8.85 0.74
C GLU A 13 -3.27 -10.23 0.09
N LEU A 14 -3.11 -11.30 0.88
CA LEU A 14 -3.28 -12.68 0.41
C LEU A 14 -4.70 -12.95 -0.11
N TRP A 15 -5.71 -12.26 0.42
CA TRP A 15 -7.09 -12.40 -0.04
C TRP A 15 -7.30 -11.88 -1.47
N CYS A 16 -6.39 -11.06 -2.00
CA CYS A 16 -6.41 -10.68 -3.43
C CYS A 16 -6.22 -11.89 -4.35
N VAL A 17 -5.67 -13.01 -3.85
CA VAL A 17 -5.54 -14.26 -4.60
C VAL A 17 -6.48 -15.33 -4.08
N GLU A 18 -6.60 -15.48 -2.75
CA GLU A 18 -7.39 -16.58 -2.17
C GLU A 18 -8.89 -16.30 -2.16
N ARG A 19 -9.30 -15.03 -2.06
CA ARG A 19 -10.70 -14.60 -1.93
C ARG A 19 -10.99 -13.37 -2.81
N PRO A 20 -10.67 -13.42 -4.12
CA PRO A 20 -10.67 -12.24 -4.99
C PRO A 20 -12.03 -11.55 -5.07
N ASP A 21 -13.13 -12.32 -5.10
CA ASP A 21 -14.48 -11.77 -5.10
C ASP A 21 -14.75 -10.90 -3.87
N ALA A 22 -14.29 -11.32 -2.69
CA ALA A 22 -14.50 -10.55 -1.46
C ALA A 22 -13.78 -9.20 -1.46
N VAL A 23 -12.62 -9.12 -2.13
CA VAL A 23 -11.84 -7.89 -2.28
C VAL A 23 -12.45 -6.99 -3.35
N ARG A 24 -12.75 -7.54 -4.54
CA ARG A 24 -13.40 -6.81 -5.64
C ARG A 24 -14.72 -6.17 -5.21
N ASP A 25 -15.56 -6.93 -4.49
CA ASP A 25 -16.86 -6.44 -4.03
C ASP A 25 -16.74 -5.25 -3.06
N ILE A 26 -15.64 -5.14 -2.31
CA ILE A 26 -15.41 -3.98 -1.43
C ILE A 26 -15.16 -2.73 -2.25
N ALA A 27 -14.29 -2.81 -3.26
CA ALA A 27 -14.06 -1.69 -4.20
C ALA A 27 -15.38 -1.29 -4.90
N ALA A 28 -16.16 -2.28 -5.37
CA ALA A 28 -17.47 -2.04 -5.97
C ALA A 28 -18.46 -1.37 -5.01
N THR A 29 -18.43 -1.75 -3.72
CA THR A 29 -19.30 -1.13 -2.70
C THR A 29 -18.96 0.35 -2.50
N TYR A 30 -17.67 0.69 -2.44
CA TYR A 30 -17.24 2.09 -2.29
C TYR A 30 -17.54 2.92 -3.55
N ALA A 31 -17.30 2.37 -4.74
CA ALA A 31 -17.66 3.02 -6.00
C ALA A 31 -19.17 3.27 -6.10
N ALA A 32 -20.00 2.25 -5.81
CA ALA A 32 -21.45 2.39 -5.80
C ALA A 32 -21.98 3.37 -4.73
N ALA A 33 -21.23 3.60 -3.66
CA ALA A 33 -21.53 4.61 -2.65
C ALA A 33 -21.18 6.05 -3.09
N GLY A 34 -20.59 6.23 -4.28
CA GLY A 34 -20.25 7.54 -4.85
C GLY A 34 -18.81 7.99 -4.58
N SER A 35 -17.87 7.06 -4.33
CA SER A 35 -16.47 7.41 -4.18
C SER A 35 -15.85 7.74 -5.54
N ASP A 36 -15.20 8.90 -5.68
CA ASP A 36 -14.45 9.28 -6.89
C ASP A 36 -13.14 8.49 -7.04
N LEU A 37 -12.64 7.95 -5.93
CA LEU A 37 -11.46 7.11 -5.88
C LEU A 37 -11.60 5.98 -4.87
N VAL A 38 -10.90 4.87 -5.11
CA VAL A 38 -10.78 3.75 -4.17
C VAL A 38 -9.32 3.35 -4.01
N TYR A 39 -8.98 2.82 -2.85
CA TYR A 39 -7.64 2.30 -2.59
C TYR A 39 -7.59 0.80 -2.88
N THR A 40 -6.45 0.36 -3.40
CA THR A 40 -6.13 -1.07 -3.54
C THR A 40 -5.98 -1.72 -2.16
N ASN A 41 -6.26 -3.03 -2.08
CA ASN A 41 -6.05 -3.82 -0.86
C ASN A 41 -4.58 -4.28 -0.77
N SER A 42 -3.66 -3.31 -0.73
CA SER A 42 -2.20 -3.54 -0.81
C SER A 42 -1.37 -2.80 0.24
N PHE A 43 -2.01 -2.22 1.26
CA PHE A 43 -1.34 -1.46 2.32
C PHE A 43 -0.12 -2.20 2.89
N GLY A 44 -0.29 -3.48 3.25
CA GLY A 44 0.78 -4.31 3.80
C GLY A 44 1.57 -5.09 2.75
N ALA A 45 1.39 -4.82 1.45
CA ALA A 45 1.99 -5.61 0.37
C ALA A 45 3.45 -5.22 0.07
N ASN A 46 4.20 -4.78 1.08
CA ASN A 46 5.64 -4.56 1.00
C ASN A 46 6.41 -5.78 1.53
N ARG A 47 7.69 -5.88 1.18
CA ARG A 47 8.52 -7.07 1.46
C ARG A 47 8.57 -7.44 2.94
N TRP A 48 8.68 -6.46 3.83
CA TRP A 48 8.82 -6.68 5.28
C TRP A 48 7.53 -7.18 5.90
N ARG A 49 6.41 -6.53 5.58
CA ARG A 49 5.10 -6.92 6.08
C ARG A 49 4.68 -8.30 5.57
N LEU A 50 4.95 -8.60 4.29
CA LEU A 50 4.71 -9.92 3.72
C LEU A 50 5.62 -11.01 4.32
N ALA A 51 6.84 -10.68 4.74
CA ALA A 51 7.74 -11.63 5.37
C ALA A 51 7.19 -12.21 6.68
N HIS A 52 6.43 -11.43 7.46
CA HIS A 52 5.75 -11.93 8.67
C HIS A 52 4.73 -13.05 8.38
N TYR A 53 4.29 -13.17 7.13
CA TYR A 53 3.37 -14.20 6.66
C TYR A 53 4.05 -15.29 5.81
N GLY A 54 5.38 -15.21 5.61
CA GLY A 54 6.09 -16.10 4.68
C GLY A 54 5.77 -15.83 3.20
N LEU A 55 5.37 -14.61 2.86
CA LEU A 55 4.88 -14.22 1.52
C LEU A 55 5.75 -13.17 0.82
N ALA A 56 6.96 -12.91 1.33
CA ALA A 56 7.83 -11.85 0.80
C ALA A 56 8.08 -11.96 -0.72
N ASP A 57 8.23 -13.19 -1.22
CA ASP A 57 8.47 -13.47 -2.65
C ASP A 57 7.23 -13.29 -3.53
N ARG A 58 6.05 -13.06 -2.93
CA ARG A 58 4.78 -12.84 -3.64
C ARG A 58 4.41 -11.36 -3.76
N LEU A 59 5.34 -10.44 -3.46
CA LEU A 59 5.12 -9.00 -3.51
C LEU A 59 4.48 -8.56 -4.84
N THR A 60 5.10 -8.91 -5.97
CA THR A 60 4.59 -8.50 -7.29
C THR A 60 3.21 -9.07 -7.57
N GLU A 61 3.01 -10.37 -7.36
CA GLU A 61 1.72 -11.06 -7.59
C GLU A 61 0.58 -10.42 -6.78
N LEU A 62 0.80 -10.18 -5.47
CA LEU A 62 -0.24 -9.66 -4.59
C LEU A 62 -0.59 -8.21 -4.91
N ASN A 63 0.40 -7.37 -5.27
CA ASN A 63 0.15 -5.98 -5.65
C ASN A 63 -0.56 -5.86 -7.00
N GLU A 64 -0.15 -6.63 -8.01
CA GLU A 64 -0.83 -6.66 -9.32
C GLU A 64 -2.28 -7.14 -9.15
N ALA A 65 -2.51 -8.20 -8.36
CA ALA A 65 -3.84 -8.70 -8.07
C ALA A 65 -4.69 -7.67 -7.31
N ALA A 66 -4.11 -6.97 -6.33
CA ALA A 66 -4.82 -5.94 -5.57
C ALA A 66 -5.29 -4.78 -6.46
N ALA A 67 -4.43 -4.29 -7.35
CA ALA A 67 -4.78 -3.23 -8.30
C ALA A 67 -5.82 -3.68 -9.32
N ARG A 68 -5.66 -4.88 -9.89
CA ARG A 68 -6.60 -5.44 -10.85
C ARG A 68 -8.00 -5.59 -10.25
N LEU A 69 -8.10 -6.13 -9.04
CA LEU A 69 -9.40 -6.31 -8.36
C LEU A 69 -10.05 -4.98 -7.97
N ALA A 70 -9.24 -3.98 -7.61
CA ALA A 70 -9.76 -2.64 -7.37
C ALA A 70 -10.33 -2.03 -8.65
N ARG A 71 -9.63 -2.14 -9.80
CA ARG A 71 -10.14 -1.71 -11.10
C ARG A 71 -11.42 -2.44 -11.50
N GLU A 72 -11.42 -3.78 -11.41
CA GLU A 72 -12.60 -4.59 -11.74
C GLU A 72 -13.82 -4.23 -10.87
N GLY A 73 -13.62 -3.91 -9.60
CA GLY A 73 -14.69 -3.51 -8.70
C GLY A 73 -15.16 -2.07 -8.92
N ALA A 74 -14.23 -1.15 -9.13
CA ALA A 74 -14.52 0.28 -9.23
C ALA A 74 -15.07 0.70 -10.60
N GLY A 75 -14.82 -0.08 -11.66
CA GLY A 75 -15.13 0.28 -13.04
C GLY A 75 -14.15 1.31 -13.59
N GLU A 76 -14.46 1.89 -14.74
CA GLU A 76 -13.55 2.81 -15.47
C GLU A 76 -13.67 4.28 -15.02
N GLU A 77 -14.76 4.67 -14.37
CA GLU A 77 -15.05 6.07 -14.01
C GLU A 77 -14.45 6.48 -12.65
N VAL A 78 -14.00 5.51 -11.85
CA VAL A 78 -13.46 5.73 -10.50
C VAL A 78 -11.94 5.54 -10.52
N TYR A 79 -11.21 6.44 -9.88
CA TYR A 79 -9.75 6.33 -9.80
C TYR A 79 -9.33 5.20 -8.85
N VAL A 80 -8.37 4.39 -9.29
CA VAL A 80 -7.76 3.34 -8.48
C VAL A 80 -6.40 3.82 -7.96
N ILE A 81 -6.27 3.95 -6.64
CA ILE A 81 -5.06 4.43 -6.00
C ILE A 81 -4.32 3.26 -5.35
N GLY A 82 -3.09 3.02 -5.78
CA GLY A 82 -2.20 2.01 -5.23
C GLY A 82 -1.76 2.37 -3.81
N SER A 83 -2.33 1.68 -2.82
CA SER A 83 -2.03 1.83 -1.39
C SER A 83 -0.69 1.19 -1.02
N MET A 84 0.22 1.96 -0.44
CA MET A 84 1.51 1.51 0.05
C MET A 84 1.72 2.02 1.48
N GLY A 85 1.61 1.14 2.47
CA GLY A 85 1.85 1.44 3.88
C GLY A 85 3.32 1.28 4.28
N PRO A 86 3.70 1.73 5.49
CA PRO A 86 5.08 1.69 5.99
C PRO A 86 5.61 0.26 6.09
N SER A 87 6.93 0.13 6.10
CA SER A 87 7.64 -1.15 6.26
C SER A 87 7.29 -1.84 7.58
N GLY A 88 6.98 -1.04 8.61
CA GLY A 88 6.77 -1.50 9.98
C GLY A 88 8.04 -1.53 10.82
N ASP A 89 9.17 -1.06 10.28
CA ASP A 89 10.46 -0.96 10.97
C ASP A 89 11.08 0.43 10.73
N PHE A 90 12.22 0.70 11.35
CA PHE A 90 12.92 1.99 11.27
C PHE A 90 14.18 1.90 10.41
N LEU A 91 14.54 3.04 9.82
CA LEU A 91 15.83 3.20 9.16
C LEU A 91 16.99 3.21 10.16
N GLU A 92 18.19 2.83 9.70
CA GLU A 92 19.42 3.00 10.46
C GLU A 92 19.63 4.47 10.90
N PRO A 93 20.15 4.74 12.10
CA PRO A 93 20.61 3.78 13.11
C PRO A 93 19.53 3.35 14.12
N LEU A 94 18.27 3.76 13.95
CA LEU A 94 17.20 3.43 14.90
C LEU A 94 16.67 2.00 14.71
N GLY A 95 16.66 1.52 13.47
CA GLY A 95 16.37 0.14 13.11
C GLY A 95 17.44 -0.42 12.17
N GLU A 96 17.09 -1.48 11.44
CA GLU A 96 18.01 -2.22 10.58
C GLU A 96 17.83 -1.93 9.09
N LEU A 97 16.82 -1.13 8.71
CA LEU A 97 16.54 -0.87 7.30
C LEU A 97 17.49 0.18 6.74
N SER A 98 18.09 -0.10 5.59
CA SER A 98 18.77 0.92 4.81
C SER A 98 17.80 1.69 3.92
N ALA A 99 18.07 2.97 3.68
CA ALA A 99 17.27 3.79 2.76
C ALA A 99 17.27 3.24 1.33
N ALA A 100 18.34 2.54 0.94
CA ALA A 100 18.45 1.89 -0.37
C ALA A 100 17.50 0.69 -0.49
N GLU A 101 17.37 -0.13 0.55
CA GLU A 101 16.41 -1.24 0.58
C GLU A 101 14.97 -0.75 0.57
N VAL A 102 14.69 0.30 1.34
CA VAL A 102 13.40 1.02 1.31
C VAL A 102 13.09 1.46 -0.12
N SER A 103 13.98 2.24 -0.74
CA SER A 103 13.79 2.73 -2.10
C SER A 103 13.54 1.60 -3.10
N ALA A 104 14.33 0.53 -3.06
CA ALA A 104 14.19 -0.60 -3.99
C ALA A 104 12.83 -1.32 -3.83
N ALA A 105 12.40 -1.57 -2.60
CA ALA A 105 11.15 -2.30 -2.35
C ALA A 105 9.91 -1.49 -2.75
N TYR A 106 9.87 -0.19 -2.45
CA TYR A 106 8.73 0.67 -2.83
C TYR A 106 8.71 0.93 -4.35
N GLY A 107 9.88 0.97 -5.02
CA GLY A 107 9.94 0.96 -6.47
C GLY A 107 9.32 -0.30 -7.08
N GLN A 108 9.66 -1.48 -6.56
CA GLN A 108 9.07 -2.75 -6.99
C GLN A 108 7.55 -2.79 -6.76
N GLN A 109 7.10 -2.34 -5.58
CA GLN A 109 5.69 -2.29 -5.23
C GLN A 109 4.91 -1.36 -6.18
N ALA A 110 5.44 -0.17 -6.45
CA ALA A 110 4.85 0.78 -7.38
C ALA A 110 4.70 0.21 -8.80
N GLN A 111 5.74 -0.46 -9.33
CA GLN A 111 5.68 -1.10 -10.64
C GLN A 111 4.56 -2.14 -10.71
N ALA A 112 4.44 -2.98 -9.68
CA ALA A 112 3.39 -4.01 -9.62
C ALA A 112 1.98 -3.41 -9.54
N LEU A 113 1.78 -2.36 -8.73
CA LEU A 113 0.47 -1.68 -8.62
C LEU A 113 0.06 -1.03 -9.94
N LEU A 114 1.00 -0.36 -10.63
CA LEU A 114 0.74 0.25 -11.94
C LEU A 114 0.49 -0.80 -13.01
N ALA A 115 1.24 -1.91 -13.02
CA ALA A 115 1.02 -3.03 -13.94
C ALA A 115 -0.38 -3.66 -13.74
N GLY A 116 -0.87 -3.68 -12.51
CA GLY A 116 -2.23 -4.14 -12.19
C GLY A 116 -3.35 -3.12 -12.47
N GLY A 117 -3.04 -1.91 -12.93
CA GLY A 117 -4.03 -0.93 -13.38
C GLY A 117 -4.37 0.19 -12.39
N ALA A 118 -3.50 0.48 -11.42
CA ALA A 118 -3.62 1.68 -10.59
C ALA A 118 -3.35 2.96 -11.40
N ASP A 119 -4.14 4.01 -11.19
CA ASP A 119 -3.99 5.31 -11.87
C ASP A 119 -2.97 6.23 -11.18
N ALA A 120 -2.84 6.05 -9.87
CA ALA A 120 -1.96 6.83 -9.01
C ALA A 120 -1.53 5.96 -7.82
N LEU A 121 -0.61 6.48 -7.03
CA LEU A 121 0.00 5.79 -5.89
C LEU A 121 -0.12 6.66 -4.64
N VAL A 122 -0.22 6.03 -3.47
CA VAL A 122 -0.19 6.73 -2.18
C VAL A 122 0.75 6.01 -1.21
N LEU A 123 1.70 6.77 -0.68
CA LEU A 123 2.46 6.40 0.52
C LEU A 123 1.65 6.86 1.73
N GLU A 124 0.99 5.94 2.42
CA GLU A 124 0.05 6.28 3.48
C GLU A 124 0.44 5.77 4.87
N THR A 125 0.00 6.50 5.89
CA THR A 125 0.16 6.12 7.30
C THR A 125 1.62 6.03 7.76
N PHE A 126 2.51 6.83 7.17
CA PHE A 126 3.90 6.90 7.63
C PHE A 126 4.04 7.71 8.91
N ALA A 127 5.02 7.34 9.73
CA ALA A 127 5.34 8.04 10.98
C ALA A 127 6.74 8.71 10.96
N ALA A 128 7.64 8.26 10.08
CA ALA A 128 8.98 8.79 9.91
C ALA A 128 9.09 9.53 8.56
N LEU A 129 9.70 10.71 8.56
CA LEU A 129 9.88 11.50 7.35
C LEU A 129 10.93 10.84 6.44
N GLU A 130 11.98 10.31 7.03
CA GLU A 130 13.10 9.68 6.35
C GLU A 130 12.65 8.41 5.60
N GLU A 131 11.72 7.65 6.19
CA GLU A 131 11.16 6.45 5.54
C GLU A 131 10.28 6.82 4.33
N ILE A 132 9.38 7.81 4.48
CA ILE A 132 8.52 8.23 3.37
C ILE A 132 9.33 8.92 2.25
N GLU A 133 10.40 9.63 2.58
CA GLU A 133 11.34 10.19 1.60
C GLU A 133 12.05 9.08 0.80
N ALA A 134 12.60 8.07 1.47
CA ALA A 134 13.23 6.93 0.81
C ALA A 134 12.22 6.16 -0.05
N ALA A 135 11.00 5.93 0.45
CA ALA A 135 9.94 5.30 -0.31
C ALA A 135 9.56 6.12 -1.55
N ALA A 136 9.40 7.44 -1.42
CA ALA A 136 9.08 8.33 -2.53
C ALA A 136 10.18 8.37 -3.59
N LEU A 137 11.45 8.36 -3.20
CA LEU A 137 12.59 8.24 -4.12
C LEU A 137 12.54 6.91 -4.89
N GLY A 138 12.21 5.81 -4.20
CA GLY A 138 12.00 4.50 -4.81
C GLY A 138 10.91 4.49 -5.88
N VAL A 139 9.75 5.07 -5.57
CA VAL A 139 8.64 5.23 -6.52
C VAL A 139 9.08 6.10 -7.71
N ARG A 140 9.75 7.23 -7.45
CA ARG A 140 10.15 8.17 -8.51
C ARG A 140 11.26 7.65 -9.41
N ALA A 141 12.07 6.71 -8.95
CA ALA A 141 13.06 6.04 -9.79
C ALA A 141 12.43 5.17 -10.89
N VAL A 142 11.15 4.81 -10.77
CA VAL A 142 10.49 3.87 -11.70
C VAL A 142 9.26 4.43 -12.43
N THR A 143 8.72 5.58 -12.01
CA THR A 143 7.50 6.15 -12.60
C THR A 143 7.34 7.65 -12.35
N ASP A 144 6.61 8.31 -13.26
CA ASP A 144 6.11 9.68 -13.14
C ASP A 144 4.60 9.75 -12.79
N ALA A 145 3.95 8.61 -12.54
CA ALA A 145 2.53 8.55 -12.15
C ALA A 145 2.25 9.41 -10.90
N PRO A 146 1.05 9.99 -10.72
CA PRO A 146 0.74 10.80 -9.55
C PRO A 146 1.03 10.04 -8.24
N LEU A 147 1.71 10.70 -7.30
CA LEU A 147 2.07 10.15 -5.99
C LEU A 147 1.59 11.08 -4.91
N LEU A 148 0.82 10.52 -3.97
CA LEU A 148 0.40 11.17 -2.75
C LEU A 148 1.26 10.66 -1.59
N ALA A 149 1.45 11.52 -0.59
CA ALA A 149 2.15 11.20 0.64
C ALA A 149 1.27 11.59 1.84
N SER A 150 1.15 10.71 2.81
CA SER A 150 0.34 10.91 4.01
C SER A 150 1.08 10.43 5.26
N LEU A 151 1.15 11.32 6.25
CA LEU A 151 1.70 11.03 7.57
C LEU A 151 0.58 10.90 8.60
N THR A 152 0.82 10.11 9.64
CA THR A 152 -0.11 9.94 10.78
C THR A 152 0.39 10.64 12.02
N TYR A 153 -0.46 11.48 12.60
CA TYR A 153 -0.17 12.27 13.80
C TYR A 153 -1.04 11.82 14.98
N GLY A 154 -0.43 11.77 16.16
CA GLY A 154 -1.15 11.59 17.42
C GLY A 154 -1.89 12.87 17.84
N SER A 155 -2.57 12.81 18.99
CA SER A 155 -3.32 13.95 19.55
C SER A 155 -2.48 15.19 19.84
N SER A 156 -1.16 15.04 19.97
CA SER A 156 -0.20 16.13 20.14
C SER A 156 0.20 16.82 18.82
N LEU A 157 -0.41 16.45 17.69
CA LEU A 157 -0.02 16.88 16.33
C LEU A 157 1.45 16.57 16.02
N ARG A 158 1.92 15.44 16.54
CA ARG A 158 3.24 14.88 16.26
C ARG A 158 3.10 13.45 15.79
N THR A 159 3.92 13.04 14.82
CA THR A 159 4.08 11.62 14.51
C THR A 159 4.75 10.90 15.69
N MET A 160 4.83 9.56 15.64
CA MET A 160 5.61 8.78 16.60
C MET A 160 7.09 9.25 16.68
N MET A 161 7.61 9.79 15.58
CA MET A 161 8.98 10.31 15.46
C MET A 161 9.10 11.79 15.82
N GLY A 162 8.02 12.44 16.27
CA GLY A 162 8.03 13.84 16.69
C GLY A 162 7.86 14.86 15.56
N VAL A 163 7.66 14.41 14.32
CA VAL A 163 7.46 15.27 13.13
C VAL A 163 6.15 16.04 13.25
N THR A 164 6.17 17.33 12.92
CA THR A 164 4.98 18.20 12.87
C THR A 164 4.49 18.36 11.42
N PRO A 165 3.23 18.75 11.18
CA PRO A 165 2.71 19.03 9.84
C PRO A 165 3.49 20.09 9.06
#